data_AF-A0A087TUC0-F1
#
_entry.id   AF-A0A087TUC0-F1
#
_cell.length_a   1.000
_cell.length_b   1.000
_cell.length_c   1.000
_cell.angle_alpha   90.00
_cell.angle_beta   90.00
_cell.angle_gamma   90.00
#
_symmetry.space_group_name_H-M   'P 1'
#
loop_
_entity.id
_entity.type
_entity.pdbx_description
1 polymer ?
#
loop_
_entity_poly.entity_id
_entity_poly.type
_entity_poly.pdbx_seq_one_letter_code
_entity_poly.pdbx_strand_id
1 'polypeptide(L)'
;MNGNQGSIILCETTFWDWDSFWNSSTPQVTNCFRQLVLINLPCLVLWTAFLFTAICSKAESSIKSSPSPWTLLSFAKLTLTFLLILCVGAEGFYLLYSDRYLMNHVASVNYISVCVRMTTFVLALFLQLRQLRKGQLNSFILATFWSLYVICNAVGSPLYLLLTDELDETVDSNLFILGTVCYCIILAEAILSFFTDPQYSYFWDEKKDEYIMEHQPILSRLLFSWLNRTIWYGFRNTIATDDVDLINPDMKTTYVHQRFQAAWMVEDAIARSKRSDAEGSKTVGIFGRGPSLLIALAKALWPWFLAAACLEFLYDVFVLIPPLILEWLINFMDSDEPAWHGYIYCFVLFLTTSLSVLFLAHDLNLLMISSVVPRSGLKAAVYRKVLRLSSGSRRNYTVGELCNLVAVDVQKVIELIWAINLTWSLPVNMIFTIALLWRYLGIACLAGILVMIIVMPITAKLAIMIHKLQ
;
A
#
# COMPACT_ATOMS: atom_id res chain seq x y z
N MET A 1 58.53 -10.36 13.23
CA MET A 1 57.24 -10.03 13.85
C MET A 1 56.47 -9.20 12.83
N ASN A 2 55.90 -9.87 11.84
CA ASN A 2 55.12 -9.29 10.75
C ASN A 2 53.67 -9.72 10.99
N GLY A 3 52.75 -8.76 11.09
CA GLY A 3 51.34 -9.05 11.34
C GLY A 3 50.45 -7.92 10.81
N ASN A 4 49.95 -8.13 9.59
CA ASN A 4 48.79 -7.50 8.96
C ASN A 4 48.77 -5.96 8.79
N GLN A 5 49.59 -5.47 7.85
CA GLN A 5 49.20 -4.31 7.02
C GLN A 5 48.23 -4.79 5.95
N GLY A 6 46.99 -4.28 5.95
CA GLY A 6 46.03 -4.49 4.85
C GLY A 6 44.59 -4.86 5.24
N SER A 7 44.12 -4.61 6.47
CA SER A 7 42.68 -4.64 6.73
C SER A 7 42.04 -3.36 6.21
N ILE A 8 41.27 -3.44 5.13
CA ILE A 8 40.37 -2.36 4.69
C ILE A 8 39.41 -2.09 5.86
N ILE A 9 39.59 -0.97 6.55
CA ILE A 9 38.69 -0.56 7.63
C ILE A 9 37.38 -0.13 6.97
N LEU A 10 36.35 -0.97 7.14
CA LEU A 10 35.03 -0.72 6.60
C LEU A 10 34.38 0.48 7.32
N CYS A 11 34.49 0.52 8.65
CA CYS A 11 33.98 1.59 9.50
C CYS A 11 34.98 1.94 10.60
N GLU A 12 35.07 3.23 10.93
CA GLU A 12 35.87 3.75 12.05
C GLU A 12 35.25 3.48 13.43
N THR A 13 33.93 3.21 13.46
CA THR A 13 33.14 2.97 14.68
C THR A 13 32.53 1.56 14.69
N THR A 14 32.08 1.11 15.86
CA THR A 14 31.29 -0.12 16.00
C THR A 14 30.03 -0.03 15.13
N PHE A 15 29.58 -1.19 14.62
CA PHE A 15 28.42 -1.23 13.72
C PHE A 15 27.14 -0.71 14.41
N TRP A 16 26.88 -1.11 15.65
CA TRP A 16 25.71 -0.69 16.42
C TRP A 16 26.06 -0.73 17.92
N ASP A 17 25.62 0.29 18.66
CA ASP A 17 25.78 0.37 20.12
C ASP A 17 24.42 0.65 20.76
N TRP A 18 23.88 -0.34 21.48
CA TRP A 18 22.57 -0.25 22.11
C TRP A 18 22.55 0.69 23.30
N ASP A 19 23.64 0.74 24.07
CA ASP A 19 23.71 1.56 25.28
C ASP A 19 23.78 3.05 24.92
N SER A 20 24.57 3.38 23.89
CA SER A 20 24.67 4.75 23.35
C SER A 20 23.38 5.23 22.67
N PHE A 21 22.59 4.32 22.08
CA PHE A 21 21.33 4.68 21.42
C PHE A 21 20.15 4.84 22.38
N TRP A 22 19.98 3.91 23.33
CA TRP A 22 18.75 3.82 24.14
C TRP A 22 18.92 4.36 25.57
N ASN A 23 20.06 4.12 26.21
CA ASN A 23 20.25 4.47 27.62
C ASN A 23 20.76 5.90 27.84
N SER A 24 21.05 6.63 26.76
CA SER A 24 21.56 7.99 26.77
C SER A 24 20.44 9.04 26.84
N SER A 25 20.80 10.25 27.31
CA SER A 25 19.87 11.40 27.35
C SER A 25 19.43 11.86 25.96
N THR A 26 20.21 11.57 24.92
CA THR A 26 19.97 11.89 23.51
C THR A 26 20.31 10.66 22.66
N PRO A 27 19.42 10.18 21.77
CA PRO A 27 19.68 8.94 21.04
C PRO A 27 20.84 9.11 20.04
N GLN A 28 21.94 8.41 20.27
CA GLN A 28 23.12 8.46 19.39
C GLN A 28 23.14 7.26 18.44
N VAL A 29 23.32 7.54 17.15
CA VAL A 29 23.43 6.50 16.11
C VAL A 29 24.86 6.49 15.59
N THR A 30 25.48 5.30 15.54
CA THR A 30 26.85 5.15 15.05
C THR A 30 26.97 5.59 13.58
N ASN A 31 28.10 6.20 13.22
CA ASN A 31 28.36 6.64 11.85
C ASN A 31 28.31 5.48 10.85
N CYS A 32 28.71 4.27 11.27
CA CYS A 32 28.66 3.07 10.45
C CYS A 32 27.22 2.66 10.11
N PHE A 33 26.33 2.60 11.10
CA PHE A 33 24.91 2.26 10.89
C PHE A 33 24.22 3.28 9.99
N ARG A 34 24.51 4.56 10.22
CA ARG A 34 23.98 5.68 9.45
C ARG A 34 24.29 5.57 7.96
N GLN A 35 25.56 5.37 7.62
CA GLN A 35 26.02 5.31 6.23
C GLN A 35 25.67 3.99 5.55
N LEU A 36 25.69 2.86 6.27
CA LEU A 36 25.48 1.55 5.66
C LEU A 36 24.00 1.19 5.54
N VAL A 37 23.18 1.51 6.57
CA VAL A 37 21.78 1.07 6.66
C VAL A 37 20.83 2.21 6.32
N LEU A 38 20.86 3.32 7.08
CA LEU A 38 19.87 4.39 6.93
C LEU A 38 19.91 5.05 5.55
N ILE A 39 21.11 5.29 5.00
CA ILE A 39 21.26 5.90 3.67
C ILE A 39 20.96 4.91 2.54
N ASN A 40 21.37 3.65 2.64
CA ASN A 40 21.24 2.68 1.54
C ASN A 40 19.90 1.92 1.53
N LEU A 41 19.15 1.87 2.63
CA LEU A 41 17.87 1.16 2.69
C LEU A 41 16.86 1.73 1.66
N PRO A 42 16.62 3.05 1.57
CA PRO A 42 15.76 3.62 0.52
C PRO A 42 16.25 3.29 -0.89
N CYS A 43 17.57 3.28 -1.10
CA CYS A 43 18.21 2.96 -2.37
C CYS A 43 17.88 1.54 -2.84
N LEU A 44 18.00 0.56 -1.94
CA LEU A 44 17.67 -0.85 -2.21
C LEU A 44 16.19 -1.05 -2.53
N VAL A 45 15.30 -0.36 -1.81
CA VAL A 45 13.85 -0.38 -2.09
C VAL A 45 13.55 0.14 -3.49
N LEU A 46 14.18 1.23 -3.93
CA LEU A 46 13.98 1.76 -5.28
C LEU A 46 14.47 0.77 -6.36
N TRP A 47 15.64 0.14 -6.14
CA TRP A 47 16.21 -0.80 -7.11
C TRP A 47 15.35 -2.06 -7.26
N THR A 48 14.88 -2.63 -6.16
CA THR A 48 14.00 -3.80 -6.17
C THR A 48 12.65 -3.49 -6.81
N ALA A 49 12.05 -2.34 -6.48
CA ALA A 49 10.82 -1.88 -7.11
C ALA A 49 10.98 -1.63 -8.63
N PHE A 50 12.12 -1.08 -9.04
CA PHE A 50 12.45 -0.90 -10.45
C PHE A 50 12.58 -2.25 -11.19
N LEU A 51 13.28 -3.23 -10.61
CA LEU A 51 13.41 -4.55 -11.20
C LEU A 51 12.06 -5.26 -11.33
N PHE A 52 11.24 -5.20 -10.28
CA PHE A 52 9.90 -5.78 -10.29
C PHE A 52 9.02 -5.16 -11.39
N THR A 53 8.98 -3.84 -11.49
CA THR A 53 8.19 -3.17 -12.53
C THR A 53 8.74 -3.38 -13.93
N ALA A 54 10.06 -3.49 -14.10
CA ALA A 54 10.65 -3.83 -15.39
C ALA A 54 10.20 -5.23 -15.87
N ILE A 55 10.08 -6.20 -14.96
CA ILE A 55 9.59 -7.55 -15.25
C ILE A 55 8.10 -7.52 -15.57
N CYS A 56 7.27 -6.90 -14.73
CA CYS A 56 5.82 -6.82 -14.95
C CYS A 56 5.45 -6.04 -16.21
N SER A 57 6.17 -4.95 -16.52
CA SER A 57 5.88 -4.12 -17.70
C SER A 57 6.12 -4.82 -19.04
N LYS A 58 6.86 -5.94 -19.08
CA LYS A 58 6.96 -6.78 -20.28
C LYS A 58 5.69 -7.59 -20.55
N ALA A 59 4.86 -7.81 -19.53
CA ALA A 59 3.61 -8.56 -19.65
C ALA A 59 2.41 -7.69 -20.05
N GLU A 60 2.52 -6.36 -19.92
CA GLU A 60 1.41 -5.43 -20.08
C GLU A 60 1.59 -4.60 -21.36
N SER A 61 0.78 -4.89 -22.39
CA SER A 61 0.71 -4.09 -23.61
C SER A 61 0.06 -2.74 -23.30
N SER A 62 0.84 -1.79 -22.79
CA SER A 62 0.32 -0.48 -22.35
C SER A 62 -0.31 0.28 -23.52
N ILE A 63 -1.53 0.75 -23.29
CA ILE A 63 -2.18 1.80 -24.05
C ILE A 63 -1.21 3.00 -24.08
N LYS A 64 -0.87 3.49 -25.27
CA LYS A 64 0.04 4.64 -25.43
C LYS A 64 -0.70 5.91 -25.00
N SER A 65 -0.45 6.37 -23.79
CA SER A 65 -0.80 7.72 -23.35
C SER A 65 0.08 8.75 -24.08
N SER A 66 -0.49 9.92 -24.37
CA SER A 66 0.26 11.05 -24.91
C SER A 66 1.29 11.55 -23.88
N PRO A 67 2.46 12.07 -24.32
CA PRO A 67 3.45 12.62 -23.40
C PRO A 67 2.85 13.76 -22.56
N SER A 68 3.26 13.87 -21.30
CA SER A 68 2.77 14.94 -20.42
C SER A 68 3.37 16.29 -20.84
N PRO A 69 2.61 17.40 -20.71
CA PRO A 69 3.17 18.73 -20.94
C PRO A 69 4.27 19.03 -19.92
N TRP A 70 5.23 19.87 -20.32
CA TRP A 70 6.24 20.40 -19.42
C TRP A 70 5.60 21.46 -18.53
N THR A 71 5.35 21.11 -17.28
CA THR A 71 4.85 22.03 -16.24
C THR A 71 5.99 22.56 -15.39
N LEU A 72 5.72 23.65 -14.65
CA LEU A 72 6.68 24.21 -13.69
C LEU A 72 7.08 23.19 -12.61
N LEU A 73 6.14 22.36 -12.14
CA LEU A 73 6.37 21.35 -11.12
C LEU A 73 7.22 20.18 -11.64
N SER A 74 6.98 19.71 -12.87
CA SER A 74 7.84 18.72 -13.52
C SER A 74 9.26 19.25 -13.77
N PHE A 75 9.39 20.52 -14.16
CA PHE A 75 10.70 21.16 -14.29
C PHE A 75 11.39 21.27 -12.93
N ALA A 76 10.69 21.70 -11.88
CA ALA A 76 11.22 21.78 -10.52
C ALA A 76 11.78 20.44 -10.04
N LYS A 77 11.01 19.35 -10.16
CA LYS A 77 11.44 17.98 -9.80
C LYS A 77 12.73 17.55 -10.51
N LEU A 78 12.80 17.78 -11.82
CA LEU A 78 14.01 17.47 -12.61
C LEU A 78 15.20 18.34 -12.19
N THR A 79 14.98 19.63 -11.89
CA THR A 79 16.07 20.51 -11.45
C THR A 79 16.60 20.15 -10.07
N LEU A 80 15.73 19.79 -9.13
CA LEU A 80 16.12 19.39 -7.78
C LEU A 80 16.87 18.06 -7.78
N THR A 81 16.41 17.07 -8.56
CA THR A 81 17.15 15.80 -8.71
C THR A 81 18.50 15.98 -9.39
N PHE A 82 18.60 16.85 -10.39
CA PHE A 82 19.88 17.21 -11.00
C PHE A 82 20.82 17.90 -9.99
N LEU A 83 20.30 18.84 -9.20
CA LEU A 83 21.06 19.52 -8.15
C LEU A 83 21.57 18.53 -7.09
N LEU A 84 20.76 17.52 -6.72
CA LEU A 84 21.18 16.45 -5.81
C LEU A 84 22.36 15.65 -6.36
N ILE A 85 22.34 15.29 -7.64
CA ILE A 85 23.46 14.57 -8.28
C ILE A 85 24.74 15.43 -8.20
N LEU A 86 24.63 16.73 -8.43
CA LEU A 86 25.78 17.64 -8.30
C LEU A 86 26.28 17.75 -6.85
N CYS A 87 25.39 17.90 -5.88
CA CYS A 87 25.76 17.98 -4.46
C CYS A 87 26.46 16.71 -3.97
N VAL A 88 25.96 15.53 -4.34
CA VAL A 88 26.60 14.25 -3.98
C VAL A 88 27.92 14.06 -4.71
N GLY A 89 28.03 14.52 -5.96
CA GLY A 89 29.30 14.57 -6.68
C GLY A 89 30.34 15.46 -5.99
N ALA A 90 29.92 16.63 -5.48
CA ALA A 90 30.78 17.54 -4.72
C ALA A 90 31.22 16.92 -3.38
N GLU A 91 30.33 16.22 -2.68
CA GLU A 91 30.66 15.46 -1.47
C GLU A 91 31.71 14.38 -1.77
N GLY A 92 31.53 13.58 -2.83
CA GLY A 92 32.51 12.58 -3.25
C GLY A 92 33.86 13.18 -3.62
N PHE A 93 33.88 14.32 -4.33
CA PHE A 93 35.11 15.03 -4.67
C PHE A 93 35.81 15.56 -3.42
N TYR A 94 35.07 16.12 -2.46
CA TYR A 94 35.61 16.61 -1.20
C TYR A 94 36.24 15.47 -0.38
N LEU A 95 35.57 14.30 -0.29
CA LEU A 95 36.13 13.13 0.39
C LEU A 95 37.42 12.64 -0.27
N LEU A 96 37.49 12.59 -1.60
CA LEU A 96 38.72 12.24 -2.32
C LEU A 96 39.84 13.27 -2.13
N TYR A 97 39.48 14.56 -2.08
CA TYR A 97 40.43 15.64 -1.82
C TYR A 97 40.97 15.55 -0.39
N SER A 98 40.11 15.33 0.60
CA SER A 98 40.49 15.21 2.01
C SER A 98 41.44 14.02 2.28
N ASP A 99 41.15 12.87 1.68
CA ASP A 99 41.98 11.66 1.85
C ASP A 99 43.36 11.82 1.18
N ARG A 100 43.42 12.41 -0.02
CA ARG A 100 44.69 12.58 -0.74
C ARG A 100 45.54 13.77 -0.29
N TYR A 101 44.93 14.89 0.07
CA TYR A 101 45.64 16.14 0.35
C TYR A 101 45.71 16.49 1.83
N LEU A 102 44.66 16.21 2.61
CA LEU A 102 44.68 16.42 4.07
C LEU A 102 45.20 15.21 4.85
N MET A 103 45.44 14.07 4.20
CA MET A 103 45.89 12.82 4.83
C MET A 103 44.97 12.33 5.96
N ASN A 104 43.69 12.72 5.92
CA ASN A 104 42.65 12.17 6.78
C ASN A 104 42.23 10.84 6.17
N HIS A 105 42.59 9.72 6.78
CA HIS A 105 42.16 8.40 6.30
C HIS A 105 40.65 8.27 6.42
N VAL A 106 39.94 8.39 5.30
CA VAL A 106 38.47 8.30 5.26
C VAL A 106 38.04 6.83 5.17
N ALA A 107 37.12 6.40 6.03
CA ALA A 107 36.53 5.07 5.95
C ALA A 107 35.93 4.73 4.57
N SER A 108 36.15 3.49 4.12
CA SER A 108 35.69 3.00 2.82
C SER A 108 34.16 3.05 2.62
N VAL A 109 33.38 2.98 3.70
CA VAL A 109 31.90 3.06 3.67
C VAL A 109 31.39 4.40 3.15
N ASN A 110 32.10 5.51 3.39
CA ASN A 110 31.67 6.82 2.89
C ASN A 110 31.73 6.87 1.35
N TYR A 111 32.75 6.27 0.74
CA TYR A 111 32.84 6.17 -0.72
C TYR A 111 31.74 5.27 -1.31
N ILE A 112 31.45 4.14 -0.66
CA ILE A 112 30.39 3.22 -1.09
C ILE A 112 29.02 3.93 -1.05
N SER A 113 28.72 4.62 0.05
CA SER A 113 27.49 5.40 0.24
C SER A 113 27.30 6.44 -0.86
N VAL A 114 28.34 7.22 -1.19
CA VAL A 114 28.31 8.20 -2.29
C VAL A 114 28.03 7.52 -3.64
N CYS A 115 28.69 6.40 -3.94
CA CYS A 115 28.48 5.67 -5.19
C CYS A 115 27.05 5.12 -5.31
N VAL A 116 26.51 4.51 -4.25
CA VAL A 116 25.14 4.00 -4.22
C VAL A 116 24.14 5.16 -4.41
N ARG A 117 24.36 6.28 -3.71
CA ARG A 117 23.48 7.45 -3.81
C ARG A 117 23.50 8.07 -5.21
N MET A 118 24.69 8.24 -5.82
CA MET A 118 24.83 8.73 -7.19
C MET A 118 24.08 7.84 -8.20
N THR A 119 24.28 6.53 -8.12
CA THR A 119 23.61 5.58 -9.02
C THR A 119 22.09 5.59 -8.82
N THR A 120 21.60 5.73 -7.58
CA THR A 120 20.16 5.88 -7.33
C THR A 120 19.58 7.18 -7.85
N PHE A 121 20.25 8.33 -7.68
CA PHE A 121 19.70 9.61 -8.13
C PHE A 121 19.70 9.72 -9.65
N VAL A 122 20.68 9.12 -10.34
CA VAL A 122 20.65 8.97 -11.80
C VAL A 122 19.47 8.08 -12.24
N LEU A 123 19.22 6.97 -11.53
CA LEU A 123 18.05 6.13 -11.80
C LEU A 123 16.74 6.87 -11.54
N ALA A 124 16.65 7.65 -10.46
CA ALA A 124 15.48 8.47 -10.13
C ALA A 124 15.20 9.51 -11.22
N LEU A 125 16.24 10.22 -11.69
CA LEU A 125 16.14 11.16 -12.81
C LEU A 125 15.68 10.46 -14.10
N PHE A 126 16.23 9.28 -14.40
CA PHE A 126 15.78 8.48 -15.55
C PHE A 126 14.29 8.09 -15.44
N LEU A 127 13.82 7.72 -14.24
CA LEU A 127 12.43 7.37 -14.00
C LEU A 127 11.50 8.57 -14.15
N GLN A 128 11.89 9.76 -13.67
CA GLN A 128 11.16 11.01 -13.87
C GLN A 128 11.06 11.38 -15.37
N LEU A 129 12.16 11.28 -16.12
CA LEU A 129 12.15 11.52 -17.56
C LEU A 129 11.30 10.49 -18.32
N ARG A 130 11.33 9.21 -17.90
CA ARG A 130 10.48 8.16 -18.48
C ARG A 130 9.01 8.43 -18.20
N GLN A 131 8.70 8.91 -17.00
CA GLN A 131 7.36 9.29 -16.58
C GLN A 131 6.80 10.39 -17.47
N LEU A 132 7.57 11.45 -17.72
CA LEU A 132 7.20 12.54 -18.64
C LEU A 132 6.93 12.05 -20.07
N ARG A 133 7.82 11.20 -20.60
CA ARG A 133 7.66 10.64 -21.96
C ARG A 133 6.41 9.75 -22.09
N LYS A 134 6.07 9.02 -21.02
CA LYS A 134 4.89 8.16 -20.98
C LYS A 134 3.62 8.90 -20.59
N GLY A 135 3.68 10.18 -20.22
CA GLY A 135 2.51 10.91 -19.73
C GLY A 135 1.94 10.36 -18.42
N GLN A 136 2.75 9.68 -17.61
CA GLN A 136 2.31 9.18 -16.31
C GLN A 136 2.36 10.33 -15.29
N LEU A 137 1.25 10.64 -14.62
CA LEU A 137 1.17 11.83 -13.77
C LEU A 137 1.91 11.70 -12.44
N ASN A 138 1.91 10.51 -11.84
CA ASN A 138 2.71 10.26 -10.64
C ASN A 138 3.16 8.81 -10.52
N SER A 139 4.44 8.61 -10.20
CA SER A 139 4.98 7.29 -9.88
C SER A 139 4.91 7.06 -8.37
N PHE A 140 4.07 6.10 -7.95
CA PHE A 140 3.99 5.68 -6.55
C PHE A 140 5.35 5.25 -5.99
N ILE A 141 6.16 4.58 -6.82
CA ILE A 141 7.49 4.12 -6.47
C ILE A 141 8.41 5.28 -6.11
N LEU A 142 8.36 6.35 -6.90
CA LEU A 142 9.25 7.49 -6.72
C LEU A 142 8.86 8.32 -5.49
N ALA A 143 7.57 8.54 -5.26
CA ALA A 143 7.11 9.24 -4.05
C ALA A 143 7.39 8.43 -2.77
N THR A 144 7.20 7.11 -2.82
CA THR A 144 7.54 6.22 -1.70
C THR A 144 9.04 6.27 -1.41
N PHE A 145 9.88 6.25 -2.46
CA PHE A 145 11.33 6.38 -2.32
C PHE A 145 11.73 7.69 -1.65
N TRP A 146 11.27 8.85 -2.15
CA TRP A 146 11.64 10.15 -1.57
C TRP A 146 11.15 10.29 -0.13
N SER A 147 9.93 9.82 0.17
CA SER A 147 9.38 9.83 1.53
C SER A 147 10.19 8.96 2.49
N LEU A 148 10.51 7.73 2.08
CA LEU A 148 11.34 6.82 2.87
C LEU A 148 12.76 7.38 3.05
N TYR A 149 13.32 8.02 2.01
CA TYR A 149 14.63 8.65 2.07
C TYR A 149 14.65 9.77 3.11
N VAL A 150 13.64 10.65 3.15
CA VAL A 150 13.50 11.69 4.18
C VAL A 150 13.45 11.06 5.57
N ILE A 151 12.60 10.06 5.79
CA ILE A 151 12.44 9.43 7.11
C ILE A 151 13.75 8.81 7.60
N CYS A 152 14.41 8.00 6.76
CA CYS A 152 15.67 7.36 7.14
C CYS A 152 16.81 8.37 7.34
N ASN A 153 16.85 9.44 6.53
CA ASN A 153 17.89 10.47 6.63
C ASN A 153 17.57 11.58 7.64
N ALA A 154 16.37 11.63 8.21
CA ALA A 154 16.05 12.60 9.27
C ALA A 154 16.98 12.39 10.47
N VAL A 155 17.14 11.13 10.90
CA VAL A 155 18.08 10.73 11.96
C VAL A 155 19.52 10.65 11.44
N GLY A 156 19.69 10.33 10.15
CA GLY A 156 21.00 10.17 9.53
C GLY A 156 21.68 11.46 9.06
N SER A 157 21.00 12.60 9.10
CA SER A 157 21.53 13.86 8.60
C SER A 157 22.41 14.56 9.64
N PRO A 158 23.40 15.36 9.21
CA PRO A 158 24.16 16.22 10.13
C PRO A 158 23.26 17.20 10.90
N LEU A 159 22.10 17.58 10.34
CA LEU A 159 21.10 18.42 11.00
C LEU A 159 20.60 17.81 12.32
N TYR A 160 20.50 16.48 12.41
CA TYR A 160 20.12 15.80 13.65
C TYR A 160 21.13 16.08 14.78
N LEU A 161 22.43 16.06 14.48
CA LEU A 161 23.50 16.33 15.46
C LEU A 161 23.44 17.76 16.00
N LEU A 162 23.03 18.72 15.16
CA LEU A 162 22.83 20.11 15.57
C LEU A 162 21.56 20.27 16.42
N LEU A 163 20.50 19.51 16.15
CA LEU A 163 19.27 19.53 16.94
C LEU A 163 19.45 18.87 18.32
N THR A 164 20.38 17.93 18.45
CA THR A 164 20.70 17.27 19.72
C THR A 164 21.77 18.00 20.53
N ASP A 165 22.28 19.15 20.07
CA ASP A 165 23.35 19.94 20.71
C ASP A 165 24.67 19.15 20.94
N GLU A 166 24.87 18.10 20.14
CA GLU A 166 26.02 17.17 20.20
C GLU A 166 26.96 17.42 19.01
N LEU A 167 27.10 18.68 18.61
CA LEU A 167 28.01 19.05 17.53
C LEU A 167 29.45 18.96 18.05
N ASP A 168 30.04 17.78 17.94
CA ASP A 168 31.43 17.56 18.30
C ASP A 168 32.34 18.48 17.45
N GLU A 169 33.33 19.13 18.08
CA GLU A 169 34.25 20.07 17.39
C GLU A 169 35.03 19.41 16.23
N THR A 170 34.99 18.07 16.17
CA THR A 170 35.66 17.21 15.19
C THR A 170 34.91 17.07 13.86
N VAL A 171 33.69 17.58 13.72
CA VAL A 171 32.89 17.44 12.49
C VAL A 171 33.33 18.44 11.43
N ASP A 172 33.76 17.94 10.26
CA ASP A 172 34.12 18.75 9.10
C ASP A 172 32.97 19.68 8.67
N SER A 173 33.15 20.99 8.83
CA SER A 173 32.10 21.99 8.56
C SER A 173 31.59 21.95 7.12
N ASN A 174 32.46 21.64 6.16
CA ASN A 174 32.08 21.56 4.74
C ASN A 174 31.16 20.36 4.48
N LEU A 175 31.46 19.20 5.07
CA LEU A 175 30.65 17.99 4.93
C LEU A 175 29.29 18.15 5.63
N PHE A 176 29.27 18.85 6.77
CA PHE A 176 28.04 19.23 7.47
C PHE A 176 27.13 20.11 6.62
N ILE A 177 27.67 21.17 6.00
CA ILE A 177 26.91 22.09 5.16
C ILE A 177 26.36 21.35 3.94
N LEU A 178 27.19 20.56 3.25
CA LEU A 178 26.79 19.78 2.08
C LEU A 178 25.68 18.77 2.43
N GLY A 179 25.82 18.04 3.54
CA GLY A 179 24.80 17.09 3.99
C GLY A 179 23.47 17.75 4.34
N THR A 180 23.51 18.93 4.98
CA THR A 180 22.30 19.70 5.33
C THR A 180 21.59 20.23 4.08
N VAL A 181 22.33 20.79 3.11
CA VAL A 181 21.78 21.24 1.84
C VAL A 181 21.15 20.08 1.07
N CYS A 182 21.81 18.92 1.01
CA CYS A 182 21.24 17.72 0.39
C CYS A 182 19.92 17.33 1.04
N TYR A 183 19.86 17.30 2.38
CA TYR A 183 18.63 16.95 3.11
C TYR A 183 17.48 17.91 2.81
N CYS A 184 17.73 19.23 2.76
CA CYS A 184 16.72 20.22 2.39
C CYS A 184 16.19 20.01 0.96
N ILE A 185 17.06 19.69 0.00
CA ILE A 185 16.65 19.43 -1.37
C ILE A 185 15.85 18.13 -1.45
N ILE A 186 16.25 17.07 -0.75
CA ILE A 186 15.50 15.80 -0.66
C ILE A 186 14.11 16.05 -0.06
N LEU A 187 14.03 16.84 1.01
CA LEU A 187 12.76 17.19 1.65
C LEU A 187 11.84 17.94 0.67
N ALA A 188 12.39 18.92 -0.07
CA ALA A 188 11.64 19.63 -1.10
C ALA A 188 11.13 18.68 -2.20
N GLU A 189 11.98 17.76 -2.65
CA GLU A 189 11.61 16.77 -3.67
C GLU A 189 10.50 15.82 -3.18
N ALA A 190 10.58 15.36 -1.92
CA ALA A 190 9.55 14.53 -1.31
C ALA A 190 8.21 15.28 -1.24
N ILE A 191 8.22 16.55 -0.81
CA ILE A 191 7.01 17.40 -0.77
C ILE A 191 6.44 17.56 -2.18
N LEU A 192 7.27 17.90 -3.17
CA LEU A 192 6.81 18.06 -4.55
C LEU A 192 6.30 16.74 -5.15
N SER A 193 6.83 15.59 -4.74
CA SER A 193 6.39 14.27 -5.22
C SER A 193 4.94 13.95 -4.84
N PHE A 194 4.44 14.54 -3.74
CA PHE A 194 3.05 14.39 -3.32
C PHE A 194 2.07 15.19 -4.18
N PHE A 195 2.53 16.29 -4.79
CA PHE A 195 1.74 17.09 -5.72
C PHE A 195 1.86 16.53 -7.14
N THR A 196 0.74 16.53 -7.86
CA THR A 196 0.70 16.21 -9.29
C THR A 196 0.60 17.46 -10.13
N ASP A 197 1.07 17.33 -11.35
CA ASP A 197 0.91 18.36 -12.35
C ASP A 197 -0.58 18.59 -12.65
N PRO A 198 -1.05 19.85 -12.59
CA PRO A 198 -2.40 20.16 -13.06
C PRO A 198 -2.45 19.87 -14.55
N GLN A 199 -3.32 18.94 -14.94
CA GLN A 199 -3.51 18.62 -16.34
C GLN A 199 -4.25 19.76 -17.03
N TYR A 200 -3.52 20.70 -17.63
CA TYR A 200 -4.09 21.88 -18.28
C TYR A 200 -5.06 21.55 -19.45
N SER A 201 -4.97 20.37 -20.06
CA SER A 201 -5.90 19.96 -21.13
C SER A 201 -6.99 18.95 -20.71
N TYR A 202 -7.00 18.50 -19.45
CA TYR A 202 -7.90 17.42 -18.97
C TYR A 202 -9.19 17.95 -18.36
N PHE A 203 -9.18 19.20 -17.89
CA PHE A 203 -10.37 19.78 -17.26
C PHE A 203 -11.48 20.17 -18.25
N TRP A 204 -11.24 20.13 -19.58
CA TRP A 204 -12.15 20.76 -20.57
C TRP A 204 -12.27 20.05 -21.94
N ASP A 205 -11.79 18.82 -22.14
CA ASP A 205 -12.02 18.06 -23.39
C ASP A 205 -13.13 17.02 -23.17
N GLU A 206 -14.38 17.47 -23.29
CA GLU A 206 -15.65 16.73 -23.08
C GLU A 206 -15.76 15.41 -23.88
N LYS A 207 -14.85 15.17 -24.83
CA LYS A 207 -14.79 13.95 -25.67
C LYS A 207 -13.76 12.91 -25.20
N LYS A 208 -12.93 13.24 -24.20
CA LYS A 208 -11.85 12.40 -23.69
C LYS A 208 -11.90 12.24 -22.18
N ASP A 209 -13.10 12.20 -21.60
CA ASP A 209 -13.25 11.97 -20.16
C ASP A 209 -12.58 10.65 -19.76
N GLU A 210 -11.36 10.78 -19.22
CA GLU A 210 -10.61 9.71 -18.61
C GLU A 210 -10.97 9.61 -17.13
N TYR A 211 -10.82 8.42 -16.58
CA TYR A 211 -11.18 8.04 -15.21
C TYR A 211 -10.36 8.85 -14.19
N ILE A 212 -11.03 9.68 -13.38
CA ILE A 212 -10.38 10.66 -12.50
C ILE A 212 -9.47 9.99 -11.46
N MET A 213 -9.92 8.89 -10.84
CA MET A 213 -9.28 8.28 -9.66
C MET A 213 -7.80 7.91 -9.87
N GLU A 214 -7.43 7.34 -11.02
CA GLU A 214 -6.05 6.86 -11.25
C GLU A 214 -5.09 8.00 -11.58
N HIS A 215 -5.63 9.13 -12.04
CA HIS A 215 -4.89 10.32 -12.43
C HIS A 215 -4.70 11.33 -11.29
N GLN A 216 -5.20 11.02 -10.09
CA GLN A 216 -5.07 11.88 -8.91
C GLN A 216 -3.69 11.77 -8.23
N PRO A 217 -3.24 12.85 -7.55
CA PRO A 217 -2.04 12.80 -6.73
C PRO A 217 -2.12 11.71 -5.66
N ILE A 218 -0.95 11.23 -5.24
CA ILE A 218 -0.86 10.10 -4.30
C ILE A 218 -1.55 10.44 -2.98
N LEU A 219 -1.33 11.65 -2.44
CA LEU A 219 -2.04 12.09 -1.23
C LEU A 219 -3.55 12.20 -1.45
N SER A 220 -3.99 12.66 -2.62
CA SER A 220 -5.41 12.74 -2.93
C SER A 220 -6.05 11.35 -3.00
N ARG A 221 -5.33 10.35 -3.53
CA ARG A 221 -5.77 8.94 -3.53
C ARG A 221 -5.77 8.33 -2.13
N LEU A 222 -4.73 8.58 -1.34
CA LEU A 222 -4.57 8.06 0.02
C LEU A 222 -5.64 8.60 0.97
N LEU A 223 -5.92 9.91 0.89
CA LEU A 223 -6.88 10.58 1.77
C LEU A 223 -8.28 10.70 1.16
N PHE A 224 -8.51 10.10 -0.01
CA PHE A 224 -9.75 10.25 -0.80
C PHE A 224 -10.16 11.71 -1.04
N SER A 225 -9.20 12.64 -1.04
CA SER A 225 -9.46 14.08 -1.15
C SER A 225 -10.06 14.47 -2.51
N TRP A 226 -9.91 13.64 -3.55
CA TRP A 226 -10.53 13.88 -4.85
C TRP A 226 -12.07 13.90 -4.77
N LEU A 227 -12.64 13.17 -3.80
CA LEU A 227 -14.09 13.13 -3.58
C LEU A 227 -14.62 14.46 -3.02
N ASN A 228 -13.76 15.29 -2.40
CA ASN A 228 -14.16 16.57 -1.83
C ASN A 228 -14.83 17.48 -2.86
N ARG A 229 -14.38 17.45 -4.13
CA ARG A 229 -15.00 18.21 -5.22
C ARG A 229 -16.49 17.84 -5.35
N THR A 230 -16.77 16.55 -5.45
CA THR A 230 -18.14 16.03 -5.65
C THR A 230 -19.00 16.23 -4.41
N ILE A 231 -18.43 16.08 -3.21
CA ILE A 231 -19.14 16.34 -1.94
C ILE A 231 -19.54 17.82 -1.84
N TRP A 232 -18.61 18.74 -2.09
CA TRP A 232 -18.89 20.18 -2.04
C TRP A 232 -19.87 20.63 -3.13
N TYR A 233 -19.77 20.05 -4.32
CA TYR A 233 -20.76 20.29 -5.37
C TYR A 233 -22.13 19.78 -4.96
N GLY A 234 -22.23 18.55 -4.44
CA GLY A 234 -23.47 17.96 -3.92
C GLY A 234 -24.08 18.66 -2.72
N PHE A 235 -23.27 19.38 -1.93
CA PHE A 235 -23.74 20.23 -0.84
C PHE A 235 -24.51 21.47 -1.37
N ARG A 236 -24.11 22.01 -2.52
CA ARG A 236 -24.71 23.22 -3.11
C ARG A 236 -25.76 22.92 -4.17
N ASN A 237 -25.59 21.81 -4.89
CA ASN A 237 -26.36 21.43 -6.08
C ASN A 237 -26.84 19.98 -5.96
N THR A 238 -27.93 19.64 -6.65
CA THR A 238 -28.34 18.23 -6.81
C THR A 238 -27.45 17.55 -7.84
N ILE A 239 -26.84 16.41 -7.48
CA ILE A 239 -25.97 15.64 -8.38
C ILE A 239 -26.84 14.94 -9.45
N ALA A 240 -26.65 15.29 -10.72
CA ALA A 240 -27.22 14.59 -11.87
C ALA A 240 -26.32 13.43 -12.32
N THR A 241 -26.81 12.56 -13.21
CA THR A 241 -26.01 11.46 -13.78
C THR A 241 -24.80 11.95 -14.55
N ASP A 242 -24.91 13.14 -15.15
CA ASP A 242 -23.89 13.74 -16.00
C ASP A 242 -22.78 14.41 -15.17
N ASP A 243 -23.04 14.67 -13.88
CA ASP A 243 -22.08 15.22 -12.92
C ASP A 243 -21.17 14.14 -12.29
N VAL A 244 -21.43 12.86 -12.58
CA VAL A 244 -20.69 11.73 -12.00
C VAL A 244 -19.56 11.31 -12.93
N ASP A 245 -18.37 11.15 -12.34
CA ASP A 245 -17.17 10.76 -13.07
C ASP A 245 -17.32 9.39 -13.76
N LEU A 246 -16.66 9.26 -14.92
CA LEU A 246 -16.63 8.00 -15.66
C LEU A 246 -15.81 6.92 -14.93
N ILE A 247 -16.32 5.69 -15.04
CA ILE A 247 -15.72 4.49 -14.44
C ILE A 247 -14.53 4.00 -15.30
N ASN A 248 -13.46 3.53 -14.64
CA ASN A 248 -12.31 2.90 -15.30
C ASN A 248 -12.80 1.77 -16.26
N PRO A 249 -12.29 1.73 -17.52
CA PRO A 249 -12.48 0.62 -18.45
C PRO A 249 -12.44 -0.80 -17.85
N ASP A 250 -11.53 -1.07 -16.91
CA ASP A 250 -11.37 -2.39 -16.28
C ASP A 250 -12.52 -2.75 -15.32
N MET A 251 -13.26 -1.74 -14.86
CA MET A 251 -14.45 -1.91 -14.01
C MET A 251 -15.74 -1.85 -14.83
N LYS A 252 -15.68 -1.55 -16.15
CA LYS A 252 -16.85 -1.53 -17.01
C LYS A 252 -17.44 -2.94 -17.15
N THR A 253 -18.77 -3.01 -17.10
CA THR A 253 -19.54 -4.25 -17.20
C THR A 253 -19.14 -5.12 -18.40
N THR A 254 -18.78 -4.52 -19.54
CA THR A 254 -18.35 -5.24 -20.74
C THR A 254 -17.08 -6.06 -20.51
N TYR A 255 -16.06 -5.45 -19.92
CA TYR A 255 -14.78 -6.09 -19.63
C TYR A 255 -14.94 -7.16 -18.55
N VAL A 256 -15.63 -6.83 -17.46
CA VAL A 256 -15.85 -7.75 -16.34
C VAL A 256 -16.67 -8.96 -16.78
N HIS A 257 -17.69 -8.75 -17.60
CA HIS A 257 -18.48 -9.84 -18.16
C HIS A 257 -17.63 -10.77 -19.04
N GLN A 258 -16.72 -10.24 -19.86
CA GLN A 258 -15.80 -11.07 -20.66
C GLN A 258 -14.89 -11.92 -19.78
N ARG A 259 -14.32 -11.34 -18.72
CA ARG A 259 -13.48 -12.09 -17.75
C ARG A 259 -14.27 -13.18 -17.04
N PHE A 260 -15.48 -12.85 -16.55
CA PHE A 260 -16.35 -13.83 -15.92
C PHE A 260 -16.74 -14.95 -16.90
N GLN A 261 -17.08 -14.60 -18.15
CA GLN A 261 -17.48 -15.58 -19.15
C GLN A 261 -16.32 -16.53 -19.51
N ALA A 262 -15.08 -16.03 -19.59
CA ALA A 262 -13.90 -16.86 -19.78
C ALA A 262 -13.72 -17.86 -18.63
N ALA A 263 -13.83 -17.40 -17.38
CA ALA A 263 -13.75 -18.28 -16.20
C ALA A 263 -14.90 -19.31 -16.15
N TRP A 264 -16.11 -18.89 -16.52
CA TRP A 264 -17.28 -19.77 -16.58
C TRP A 264 -17.12 -20.87 -17.64
N MET A 265 -16.59 -20.56 -18.83
CA MET A 265 -16.37 -21.56 -19.88
C MET A 265 -15.36 -22.64 -19.46
N VAL A 266 -14.32 -22.26 -18.73
CA VAL A 266 -13.35 -23.22 -18.17
C VAL A 266 -14.03 -24.13 -17.15
N GLU A 267 -14.83 -23.57 -16.24
CA GLU A 267 -15.53 -24.35 -15.23
C GLU A 267 -16.60 -25.27 -15.84
N ASP A 268 -17.32 -24.81 -16.87
CA ASP A 268 -18.29 -25.62 -17.63
C ASP A 268 -17.60 -26.77 -18.37
N ALA A 269 -16.42 -26.53 -18.97
CA ALA A 269 -15.63 -27.57 -19.61
C ALA A 269 -15.18 -28.66 -18.61
N ILE A 270 -14.71 -28.25 -17.42
CA ILE A 270 -14.32 -29.17 -16.34
C ILE A 270 -15.52 -29.98 -15.83
N ALA A 271 -16.68 -29.34 -15.67
CA ALA A 271 -17.90 -30.03 -15.25
C ALA A 271 -18.38 -31.04 -16.30
N ARG A 272 -18.28 -30.70 -17.59
CA ARG A 272 -18.62 -31.61 -18.70
C ARG A 272 -17.66 -32.78 -18.81
N SER A 273 -16.34 -32.57 -18.66
CA SER A 273 -15.36 -33.66 -18.71
C SER A 273 -15.58 -34.66 -17.56
N LYS A 274 -15.81 -34.16 -16.34
CA LYS A 274 -16.14 -35.02 -15.18
C LYS A 274 -17.44 -35.81 -15.40
N ARG A 275 -18.39 -35.25 -16.15
CA ARG A 275 -19.64 -35.94 -16.48
C ARG A 275 -19.43 -37.05 -17.51
N SER A 276 -18.62 -36.83 -18.54
CA SER A 276 -18.27 -37.87 -19.52
C SER A 276 -17.44 -39.01 -18.89
N ASP A 277 -16.53 -38.69 -17.99
CA ASP A 277 -15.71 -39.69 -17.28
C ASP A 277 -16.56 -40.53 -16.30
N ALA A 278 -17.58 -39.92 -15.69
CA ALA A 278 -18.52 -40.60 -14.79
C ALA A 278 -19.54 -41.49 -15.53
N GLU A 279 -19.87 -41.20 -16.80
CA GLU A 279 -20.74 -42.06 -17.61
C GLU A 279 -20.08 -43.41 -17.95
N GLY A 280 -18.74 -43.53 -17.84
CA GLY A 280 -18.00 -44.79 -17.98
C GLY A 280 -17.94 -45.67 -16.72
N SER A 281 -18.29 -45.15 -15.54
CA SER A 281 -18.25 -45.88 -14.26
C SER A 281 -19.65 -45.95 -13.64
N LYS A 282 -20.15 -47.16 -13.35
CA LYS A 282 -21.50 -47.44 -12.79
C LYS A 282 -21.75 -46.90 -11.37
N THR A 283 -21.00 -45.89 -10.91
CA THR A 283 -21.23 -45.17 -9.65
C THR A 283 -21.92 -43.83 -9.94
N VAL A 284 -23.13 -43.90 -10.49
CA VAL A 284 -23.87 -42.75 -11.07
C VAL A 284 -24.56 -41.86 -10.01
N GLY A 285 -24.42 -42.11 -8.71
CA GLY A 285 -25.26 -41.44 -7.70
C GLY A 285 -24.79 -40.09 -7.15
N ILE A 286 -23.47 -39.84 -7.02
CA ILE A 286 -23.01 -38.93 -5.94
C ILE A 286 -22.12 -37.75 -6.41
N PHE A 287 -21.49 -37.80 -7.60
CA PHE A 287 -20.44 -36.82 -7.97
C PHE A 287 -20.67 -36.01 -9.26
N GLY A 288 -21.90 -35.97 -9.80
CA GLY A 288 -22.25 -35.09 -10.92
C GLY A 288 -22.39 -33.62 -10.50
N ARG A 289 -21.35 -32.99 -9.97
CA ARG A 289 -21.39 -31.59 -9.55
C ARG A 289 -21.42 -30.71 -10.82
N GLY A 290 -22.50 -29.97 -11.03
CA GLY A 290 -22.61 -28.98 -12.10
C GLY A 290 -21.54 -27.87 -11.97
N PRO A 291 -21.34 -27.05 -13.02
CA PRO A 291 -20.36 -25.96 -12.98
C PRO A 291 -20.66 -25.04 -11.80
N SER A 292 -19.62 -24.73 -11.02
CA SER A 292 -19.79 -23.99 -9.77
C SER A 292 -19.60 -22.49 -9.99
N LEU A 293 -20.66 -21.73 -9.72
CA LEU A 293 -20.64 -20.27 -9.86
C LEU A 293 -19.60 -19.62 -8.94
N LEU A 294 -19.44 -20.13 -7.73
CA LEU A 294 -18.49 -19.61 -6.75
C LEU A 294 -17.04 -19.75 -7.22
N ILE A 295 -16.67 -20.88 -7.84
CA ILE A 295 -15.30 -21.08 -8.35
C ILE A 295 -15.06 -20.18 -9.58
N ALA A 296 -16.05 -20.04 -10.46
CA ALA A 296 -15.94 -19.14 -11.60
C ALA A 296 -15.80 -17.67 -11.17
N LEU A 297 -16.57 -17.23 -10.17
CA LEU A 297 -16.43 -15.90 -9.56
C LEU A 297 -15.06 -15.75 -8.90
N ALA A 298 -14.65 -16.69 -8.06
CA ALA A 298 -13.35 -16.66 -7.39
C ALA A 298 -12.19 -16.54 -8.39
N LYS A 299 -12.17 -17.35 -9.45
CA LYS A 299 -11.14 -17.29 -10.51
C LYS A 299 -11.15 -15.98 -11.29
N ALA A 300 -12.32 -15.38 -11.51
CA ALA A 300 -12.40 -14.12 -12.25
C ALA A 300 -11.94 -12.91 -11.41
N LEU A 301 -12.01 -13.00 -10.08
CA LEU A 301 -12.00 -11.84 -9.17
C LEU A 301 -10.91 -11.91 -8.09
N TRP A 302 -10.14 -12.99 -8.04
CA TRP A 302 -9.13 -13.23 -7.02
C TRP A 302 -8.16 -12.07 -6.77
N PRO A 303 -7.72 -11.24 -7.76
CA PRO A 303 -6.76 -10.18 -7.48
C PRO A 303 -7.35 -9.09 -6.58
N TRP A 304 -8.59 -8.69 -6.84
CA TRP A 304 -9.28 -7.66 -6.07
C TRP A 304 -9.59 -8.13 -4.64
N PHE A 305 -10.06 -9.38 -4.53
CA PHE A 305 -10.37 -9.98 -3.23
C PHE A 305 -9.10 -10.21 -2.39
N LEU A 306 -8.00 -10.68 -3.01
CA LEU A 306 -6.72 -10.86 -2.33
C LEU A 306 -6.14 -9.52 -1.86
N ALA A 307 -6.24 -8.48 -2.68
CA ALA A 307 -5.79 -7.14 -2.29
C ALA A 307 -6.58 -6.59 -1.10
N ALA A 308 -7.91 -6.76 -1.09
CA ALA A 308 -8.75 -6.40 0.06
C ALA A 308 -8.35 -7.22 1.31
N ALA A 309 -8.26 -8.54 1.19
CA ALA A 309 -7.90 -9.41 2.31
C ALA A 309 -6.53 -9.08 2.92
N CYS A 310 -5.55 -8.70 2.10
CA CYS A 310 -4.25 -8.23 2.59
C CYS A 310 -4.35 -6.91 3.37
N LEU A 311 -5.18 -5.96 2.93
CA LEU A 311 -5.37 -4.70 3.65
C LEU A 311 -6.13 -4.90 4.97
N GLU A 312 -7.16 -5.75 4.97
CA GLU A 312 -7.89 -6.14 6.17
C GLU A 312 -6.95 -6.75 7.22
N PHE A 313 -6.08 -7.67 6.81
CA PHE A 313 -5.10 -8.26 7.72
C PHE A 313 -4.13 -7.20 8.28
N LEU A 314 -3.69 -6.24 7.45
CA LEU A 314 -2.85 -5.14 7.93
C LEU A 314 -3.61 -4.25 8.92
N TYR A 315 -4.88 -3.96 8.66
CA TYR A 315 -5.74 -3.25 9.60
C TYR A 315 -5.83 -3.99 10.94
N ASP A 316 -6.12 -5.29 10.93
CA ASP A 316 -6.22 -6.13 12.13
C ASP A 316 -4.91 -6.13 12.95
N VAL A 317 -3.76 -6.15 12.29
CA VAL A 317 -2.47 -6.06 13.00
C VAL A 317 -2.30 -4.68 13.63
N PHE A 318 -2.55 -3.61 12.88
CA PHE A 318 -2.31 -2.24 13.35
C PHE A 318 -3.29 -1.80 14.45
N VAL A 319 -4.53 -2.31 14.46
CA VAL A 319 -5.49 -1.99 15.52
C VAL A 319 -5.14 -2.64 16.87
N LEU A 320 -4.30 -3.68 16.86
CA LEU A 320 -3.86 -4.41 18.07
C LEU A 320 -2.57 -3.85 18.70
N ILE A 321 -1.83 -3.00 18.00
CA ILE A 321 -0.58 -2.40 18.48
C ILE A 321 -0.81 -1.33 19.59
N PRO A 322 -1.83 -0.44 19.53
CA PRO A 322 -2.00 0.62 20.52
C PRO A 322 -2.02 0.17 21.99
N PRO A 323 -2.70 -0.94 22.39
CA PRO A 323 -2.62 -1.46 23.75
C PRO A 323 -1.21 -1.88 24.21
N LEU A 324 -0.33 -2.31 23.30
CA LEU A 324 1.07 -2.64 23.60
C LEU A 324 1.90 -1.38 23.86
N ILE A 325 1.70 -0.36 23.04
CA ILE A 325 2.38 0.93 23.23
C ILE A 325 1.91 1.60 24.52
N LEU A 326 0.63 1.45 24.86
CA LEU A 326 0.09 2.01 26.10
C LEU A 326 0.73 1.38 27.35
N GLU A 327 1.05 0.08 27.33
CA GLU A 327 1.83 -0.57 28.40
C GLU A 327 3.20 0.10 28.55
N TRP A 328 3.93 0.32 27.44
CA TRP A 328 5.23 0.98 27.47
C TRP A 328 5.13 2.43 27.97
N LEU A 329 4.09 3.15 27.57
CA LEU A 329 3.87 4.53 28.01
C LEU A 329 3.54 4.60 29.51
N ILE A 330 2.75 3.66 30.04
CA ILE A 330 2.46 3.59 31.48
C ILE A 330 3.73 3.26 32.26
N ASN A 331 4.52 2.27 31.82
CA ASN A 331 5.78 1.93 32.47
C ASN A 331 6.79 3.07 32.44
N PHE A 332 6.81 3.84 31.34
CA PHE A 332 7.62 5.06 31.22
C PHE A 332 7.21 6.13 32.23
N MET A 333 5.91 6.30 32.50
CA MET A 333 5.44 7.27 33.51
C MET A 333 5.89 6.93 34.94
N ASP A 334 6.11 5.64 35.22
CA ASP A 334 6.57 5.15 36.52
C ASP A 334 8.11 5.07 36.63
N SER A 335 8.84 5.30 35.54
CA SER A 335 10.30 5.13 35.45
C SER A 335 11.03 6.46 35.24
N ASP A 336 12.25 6.60 35.75
CA ASP A 336 13.12 7.76 35.52
C ASP A 336 13.84 7.67 34.14
N GLU A 337 13.10 7.36 33.07
CA GLU A 337 13.64 7.29 31.71
C GLU A 337 13.74 8.69 31.05
N PRO A 338 14.66 8.90 30.09
CA PRO A 338 14.77 10.15 29.36
C PRO A 338 13.47 10.53 28.63
N ALA A 339 13.09 11.82 28.66
CA ALA A 339 11.82 12.33 28.11
C ALA A 339 11.57 12.00 26.62
N TRP A 340 12.63 11.79 25.84
CA TRP A 340 12.51 11.46 24.42
C TRP A 340 11.87 10.09 24.17
N HIS A 341 11.97 9.13 25.11
CA HIS A 341 11.26 7.86 25.05
C HIS A 341 9.75 8.07 25.02
N GLY A 342 9.24 8.91 25.92
CA GLY A 342 7.82 9.29 25.97
C GLY A 342 7.33 9.92 24.66
N TYR A 343 8.11 10.83 24.08
CA TYR A 343 7.78 11.43 22.77
C TYR A 343 7.72 10.39 21.65
N ILE A 344 8.65 9.41 21.62
CA ILE A 344 8.62 8.31 20.65
C ILE A 344 7.38 7.45 20.85
N TYR A 345 7.05 7.03 22.07
CA TYR A 345 5.87 6.22 22.33
C TYR A 345 4.59 6.94 21.87
N CYS A 346 4.47 8.24 22.16
CA CYS A 346 3.32 9.06 21.71
C CYS A 346 3.26 9.17 20.17
N PHE A 347 4.40 9.39 19.52
CA PHE A 347 4.47 9.49 18.06
C PHE A 347 4.13 8.15 17.38
N VAL A 348 4.67 7.05 17.88
CA VAL A 348 4.38 5.69 17.35
C VAL A 348 2.91 5.34 17.58
N LEU A 349 2.31 5.74 18.71
CA LEU A 349 0.88 5.57 18.96
C LEU A 349 0.04 6.34 17.96
N PHE A 350 0.35 7.62 17.72
CA PHE A 350 -0.32 8.45 16.72
C PHE A 350 -0.19 7.86 15.30
N LEU A 351 1.02 7.43 14.92
CA LEU A 351 1.28 6.88 13.59
C LEU A 351 0.53 5.56 13.37
N THR A 352 0.61 4.65 14.34
CA THR A 352 -0.07 3.34 14.29
C THR A 352 -1.58 3.51 14.18
N THR A 353 -2.18 4.36 15.02
CA THR A 353 -3.62 4.61 15.00
C THR A 353 -4.06 5.25 13.68
N SER A 354 -3.32 6.25 13.20
CA SER A 354 -3.59 6.89 11.89
C SER A 354 -3.50 5.90 10.73
N LEU A 355 -2.47 5.04 10.71
CA LEU A 355 -2.32 3.99 9.70
C LEU A 355 -3.45 2.96 9.77
N SER A 356 -3.89 2.56 10.97
CA SER A 356 -5.02 1.63 11.12
C SER A 356 -6.30 2.19 10.47
N VAL A 357 -6.58 3.48 10.65
CA VAL A 357 -7.74 4.14 10.03
C VAL A 357 -7.60 4.22 8.51
N LEU A 358 -6.40 4.49 7.99
CA LEU A 358 -6.15 4.48 6.55
C LEU A 358 -6.32 3.08 5.94
N PHE A 359 -5.81 2.04 6.60
CA PHE A 359 -6.01 0.67 6.14
C PHE A 359 -7.48 0.27 6.12
N LEU A 360 -8.23 0.61 7.17
CA LEU A 360 -9.68 0.38 7.22
C LEU A 360 -10.41 1.08 6.06
N ALA A 361 -10.10 2.36 5.81
CA ALA A 361 -10.72 3.12 4.73
C ALA A 361 -10.43 2.51 3.35
N HIS A 362 -9.18 2.09 3.12
CA HIS A 362 -8.79 1.45 1.86
C HIS A 362 -9.32 0.02 1.70
N ASP A 363 -9.40 -0.76 2.78
CA ASP A 363 -10.05 -2.07 2.77
C ASP A 363 -11.52 -1.92 2.36
N LEU A 364 -12.29 -1.07 3.05
CA LEU A 364 -13.70 -0.86 2.75
C LEU A 364 -13.93 -0.44 1.29
N ASN A 365 -13.07 0.42 0.75
CA ASN A 365 -13.13 0.82 -0.65
C ASN A 365 -12.82 -0.35 -1.60
N LEU A 366 -11.75 -1.11 -1.35
CA LEU A 366 -11.42 -2.28 -2.17
C LEU A 366 -12.47 -3.38 -2.06
N LEU A 367 -13.03 -3.62 -0.87
CA LEU A 367 -14.12 -4.56 -0.64
C LEU A 367 -15.38 -4.14 -1.41
N MET A 368 -15.70 -2.84 -1.43
CA MET A 368 -16.80 -2.30 -2.23
C MET A 368 -16.57 -2.50 -3.73
N ILE A 369 -15.38 -2.19 -4.26
CA ILE A 369 -15.04 -2.42 -5.67
C ILE A 369 -15.12 -3.91 -6.00
N SER A 370 -14.50 -4.74 -5.15
CA SER A 370 -14.46 -6.20 -5.31
C SER A 370 -15.82 -6.85 -5.25
N SER A 371 -16.87 -6.16 -4.78
CA SER A 371 -18.25 -6.67 -4.69
C SER A 371 -19.18 -6.10 -5.77
N VAL A 372 -19.08 -4.81 -6.08
CA VAL A 372 -19.91 -4.15 -7.11
C VAL A 372 -19.51 -4.58 -8.53
N VAL A 373 -18.21 -4.66 -8.81
CA VAL A 373 -17.68 -5.03 -10.13
C VAL A 373 -18.16 -6.43 -10.55
N PRO A 374 -17.98 -7.50 -9.74
CA PRO A 374 -18.52 -8.83 -10.07
C PRO A 374 -20.01 -8.85 -10.30
N ARG A 375 -20.76 -8.12 -9.45
CA ARG A 375 -22.21 -8.08 -9.50
C ARG A 375 -22.65 -7.55 -10.86
N SER A 376 -22.01 -6.50 -11.39
CA SER A 376 -22.37 -5.94 -12.70
C SER A 376 -22.13 -6.95 -13.82
N GLY A 377 -20.99 -7.63 -13.82
CA GLY A 377 -20.64 -8.66 -14.79
C GLY A 377 -21.56 -9.88 -14.75
N LEU A 378 -21.91 -10.34 -13.54
CA LEU A 378 -22.86 -11.44 -13.33
C LEU A 378 -24.27 -11.05 -13.79
N LYS A 379 -24.73 -9.83 -13.45
CA LYS A 379 -26.03 -9.31 -13.89
C LYS A 379 -26.12 -9.31 -15.42
N ALA A 380 -25.08 -8.86 -16.11
CA ALA A 380 -25.01 -8.88 -17.57
C ALA A 380 -25.01 -10.31 -18.13
N ALA A 381 -24.30 -11.25 -17.48
CA ALA A 381 -24.29 -12.66 -17.90
C ALA A 381 -25.67 -13.31 -17.79
N VAL A 382 -26.35 -13.13 -16.65
CA VAL A 382 -27.70 -13.65 -16.43
C VAL A 382 -28.66 -13.00 -17.43
N TYR A 383 -28.63 -11.67 -17.59
CA TYR A 383 -29.50 -10.96 -18.54
C TYR A 383 -29.34 -11.47 -19.98
N ARG A 384 -28.09 -11.62 -20.46
CA ARG A 384 -27.80 -12.19 -21.78
C ARG A 384 -28.27 -13.63 -21.92
N LYS A 385 -28.15 -14.43 -20.85
CA LYS A 385 -28.65 -15.82 -20.86
C LYS A 385 -30.17 -15.86 -20.99
N VAL A 386 -30.88 -15.02 -20.24
CA VAL A 386 -32.35 -14.92 -20.28
C VAL A 386 -32.85 -14.56 -21.68
N LEU A 387 -32.15 -13.65 -22.38
CA LEU A 387 -32.48 -13.26 -23.76
C LEU A 387 -32.24 -14.38 -24.80
N ARG A 388 -31.38 -15.36 -24.48
CA ARG A 388 -31.01 -16.47 -25.38
C ARG A 388 -31.65 -17.80 -24.99
N LEU A 389 -32.58 -17.81 -24.03
CA LEU A 389 -33.28 -19.03 -23.63
C LEU A 389 -34.17 -19.53 -24.79
N SER A 390 -34.06 -20.82 -25.11
CA SER A 390 -34.99 -21.51 -26.01
C SER A 390 -36.43 -21.42 -25.47
N SER A 391 -37.43 -21.44 -26.35
CA SER A 391 -38.85 -21.48 -25.97
C SER A 391 -39.18 -22.62 -24.98
N GLY A 392 -38.62 -23.80 -25.19
CA GLY A 392 -38.78 -24.96 -24.29
C GLY A 392 -38.26 -24.71 -22.88
N SER A 393 -37.02 -24.22 -22.74
CA SER A 393 -36.47 -23.86 -21.42
C SER A 393 -37.15 -22.65 -20.80
N ARG A 394 -37.60 -21.67 -21.59
CA ARG A 394 -38.26 -20.46 -21.12
C ARG A 394 -39.65 -20.73 -20.55
N ARG A 395 -40.34 -21.79 -21.00
CA ARG A 395 -41.62 -22.21 -20.42
C ARG A 395 -41.51 -22.67 -18.96
N ASN A 396 -40.32 -23.08 -18.53
CA ASN A 396 -40.05 -23.52 -17.17
C ASN A 396 -39.85 -22.37 -16.17
N TYR A 397 -39.76 -21.12 -16.65
CA TYR A 397 -39.53 -19.95 -15.80
C TYR A 397 -40.54 -18.86 -16.14
N THR A 398 -41.18 -18.29 -15.12
CA THR A 398 -42.02 -17.11 -15.28
C THR A 398 -41.18 -15.86 -15.53
N VAL A 399 -41.78 -14.84 -16.15
CA VAL A 399 -41.11 -13.53 -16.32
C VAL A 399 -40.74 -12.93 -14.97
N GLY A 400 -41.60 -13.11 -13.96
CA GLY A 400 -41.36 -12.67 -12.59
C GLY A 400 -40.13 -13.33 -11.95
N GLU A 401 -40.00 -14.65 -12.05
CA GLU A 401 -38.82 -15.38 -11.55
C GLU A 401 -37.52 -14.93 -12.23
N LEU A 402 -37.55 -14.73 -13.55
CA LEU A 402 -36.38 -14.25 -14.29
C LEU A 402 -35.99 -12.82 -13.90
N CYS A 403 -36.97 -11.94 -13.68
CA CYS A 403 -36.73 -10.59 -13.18
C CYS A 403 -36.18 -10.61 -11.74
N ASN A 404 -36.73 -11.46 -10.88
CA ASN A 404 -36.27 -11.63 -9.51
C ASN A 404 -34.81 -12.12 -9.46
N LEU A 405 -34.45 -13.08 -10.32
CA LEU A 405 -33.08 -13.57 -10.44
C LEU A 405 -32.08 -12.44 -10.74
N VAL A 406 -32.43 -11.54 -11.67
CA VAL A 406 -31.55 -10.43 -12.09
C VAL A 406 -31.53 -9.28 -11.08
N ALA A 407 -32.65 -9.02 -10.40
CA ALA A 407 -32.80 -7.88 -9.50
C ALA A 407 -32.35 -8.18 -8.06
N VAL A 408 -32.71 -9.36 -7.53
CA VAL A 408 -32.56 -9.74 -6.12
C VAL A 408 -31.45 -10.76 -5.93
N ASP A 409 -31.43 -11.86 -6.68
CA ASP A 409 -30.47 -12.93 -6.39
C ASP A 409 -29.03 -12.52 -6.75
N VAL A 410 -28.85 -11.79 -7.85
CA VAL A 410 -27.53 -11.23 -8.20
C VAL A 410 -27.06 -10.19 -7.18
N GLN A 411 -27.97 -9.48 -6.49
CA GLN A 411 -27.61 -8.53 -5.43
C GLN A 411 -26.87 -9.22 -4.28
N LYS A 412 -27.31 -10.42 -3.92
CA LYS A 412 -26.75 -11.21 -2.80
C LYS A 412 -25.27 -11.55 -2.97
N VAL A 413 -24.72 -11.43 -4.17
CA VAL A 413 -23.27 -11.60 -4.40
C VAL A 413 -22.45 -10.53 -3.66
N ILE A 414 -22.97 -9.32 -3.52
CA ILE A 414 -22.30 -8.28 -2.71
C ILE A 414 -22.21 -8.74 -1.26
N GLU A 415 -23.36 -9.13 -0.68
CA GLU A 415 -23.45 -9.62 0.70
C GLU A 415 -22.55 -10.82 0.93
N LEU A 416 -22.49 -11.75 -0.05
CA LEU A 416 -21.62 -12.91 0.03
C LEU A 416 -20.13 -12.53 0.10
N ILE A 417 -19.67 -11.60 -0.72
CA ILE A 417 -18.25 -11.19 -0.73
C ILE A 417 -17.86 -10.54 0.59
N TRP A 418 -18.74 -9.70 1.14
CA TRP A 418 -18.55 -9.07 2.44
C TRP A 418 -18.56 -10.11 3.56
N ALA A 419 -19.50 -11.05 3.53
CA ALA A 419 -19.57 -12.13 4.49
C ALA A 419 -18.34 -13.03 4.44
N ILE A 420 -17.81 -13.34 3.25
CA ILE A 420 -16.58 -14.12 3.10
C ILE A 420 -15.41 -13.37 3.77
N ASN A 421 -15.25 -12.06 3.50
CA ASN A 421 -14.17 -11.28 4.11
C ASN A 421 -14.25 -11.28 5.64
N LEU A 422 -15.44 -11.02 6.16
CA LEU A 422 -15.70 -11.03 7.61
C LEU A 422 -15.48 -12.41 8.25
N THR A 423 -15.81 -13.50 7.55
CA THR A 423 -15.75 -14.86 8.09
C THR A 423 -14.34 -15.29 8.46
N TRP A 424 -13.33 -14.89 7.68
CA TRP A 424 -11.94 -15.25 7.96
C TRP A 424 -11.23 -14.22 8.86
N SER A 425 -11.58 -12.93 8.74
CA SER A 425 -10.98 -11.84 9.54
C SER A 425 -11.36 -11.95 11.03
N LEU A 426 -12.64 -12.15 11.34
CA LEU A 426 -13.12 -12.20 12.73
C LEU A 426 -12.40 -13.23 13.62
N PRO A 427 -12.24 -14.51 13.22
CA PRO A 427 -11.50 -15.48 14.03
C PRO A 427 -10.04 -15.09 14.25
N VAL A 428 -9.39 -14.54 13.22
CA VAL A 428 -7.98 -14.13 13.28
C VAL A 428 -7.81 -13.01 14.30
N ASN A 429 -8.61 -11.95 14.21
CA ASN A 429 -8.60 -10.84 15.16
C ASN A 429 -8.96 -11.29 16.59
N MET A 430 -9.96 -12.16 16.73
CA MET A 430 -10.36 -12.73 18.02
C MET A 430 -9.21 -13.51 18.68
N ILE A 431 -8.49 -14.34 17.93
CA ILE A 431 -7.34 -15.11 18.44
C ILE A 431 -6.25 -14.16 18.95
N PHE A 432 -5.86 -13.15 18.16
CA PHE A 432 -4.81 -12.22 18.57
C PHE A 432 -5.23 -11.36 19.77
N THR A 433 -6.48 -10.90 19.81
CA THR A 433 -7.04 -10.14 20.94
C THR A 433 -7.03 -10.97 22.22
N ILE A 434 -7.47 -12.24 22.15
CA ILE A 434 -7.44 -13.15 23.31
C ILE A 434 -6.01 -13.42 23.77
N ALA A 435 -5.06 -13.61 22.84
CA ALA A 435 -3.66 -13.81 23.18
C ALA A 435 -3.08 -12.60 23.92
N LEU A 436 -3.41 -11.38 23.47
CA LEU A 436 -3.01 -10.14 24.12
C LEU A 436 -3.67 -9.99 25.50
N LEU A 437 -4.96 -10.31 25.62
CA LEU A 437 -5.68 -10.28 26.90
C LEU A 437 -5.14 -11.30 27.91
N TRP A 438 -4.75 -12.49 27.44
CA TRP A 438 -4.09 -13.51 28.26
C TRP A 438 -2.73 -13.03 28.77
N ARG A 439 -1.95 -12.33 27.94
CA ARG A 439 -0.67 -11.74 28.37
C ARG A 439 -0.85 -10.74 29.51
N TYR A 440 -1.88 -9.88 29.44
CA TYR A 440 -2.10 -8.84 30.45
C TYR A 440 -2.81 -9.33 31.73
N LEU A 441 -3.83 -10.18 31.60
CA LEU A 441 -4.71 -10.58 32.71
C LEU A 441 -4.53 -12.04 33.15
N GLY A 442 -3.74 -12.84 32.44
CA GLY A 442 -3.57 -14.26 32.71
C GLY A 442 -4.90 -15.02 32.71
N ILE A 443 -5.11 -15.87 33.72
CA ILE A 443 -6.28 -16.74 33.84
C ILE A 443 -7.61 -15.97 33.95
N ALA A 444 -7.57 -14.71 34.42
CA ALA A 444 -8.77 -13.90 34.61
C ALA A 444 -9.48 -13.59 33.28
N CYS A 445 -8.76 -13.61 32.16
CA CYS A 445 -9.36 -13.39 30.84
C CYS A 445 -10.38 -14.49 30.46
N LEU A 446 -10.26 -15.70 31.02
CA LEU A 446 -11.19 -16.82 30.76
C LEU A 446 -12.62 -16.49 31.19
N ALA A 447 -12.80 -15.68 32.24
CA ALA A 447 -14.12 -15.24 32.65
C ALA A 447 -14.79 -14.38 31.57
N GLY A 448 -14.04 -13.49 30.91
CA GLY A 448 -14.54 -12.68 29.79
C GLY A 448 -14.89 -13.52 28.57
N ILE A 449 -14.05 -14.50 28.23
CA ILE A 449 -14.29 -15.45 27.13
C ILE A 449 -15.55 -16.29 27.40
N LEU A 450 -15.73 -16.76 28.64
CA LEU A 450 -16.91 -17.50 29.05
C LEU A 450 -18.18 -16.68 28.85
N VAL A 451 -18.17 -15.40 29.23
CA VAL A 451 -19.30 -14.48 29.01
C VAL A 451 -19.57 -14.31 27.51
N MET A 452 -18.54 -14.10 26.67
CA MET A 452 -18.73 -14.00 25.22
C MET A 452 -19.36 -15.26 24.61
N ILE A 453 -18.91 -16.45 25.03
CA ILE A 453 -19.46 -17.74 24.59
C ILE A 453 -20.93 -17.90 25.00
N ILE A 454 -21.33 -17.39 26.17
CA ILE A 454 -22.73 -17.43 26.63
C ILE A 454 -23.59 -16.41 25.89
N VAL A 455 -23.07 -15.22 25.59
CA VAL A 455 -23.80 -14.13 24.91
C VAL A 455 -24.04 -14.45 23.43
N MET A 456 -23.08 -15.06 22.74
CA MET A 456 -23.17 -15.40 21.32
C MET A 456 -24.41 -16.23 20.92
N PRO A 457 -24.79 -17.32 21.62
CA PRO A 457 -26.01 -18.08 21.29
C PRO A 457 -27.29 -17.30 21.65
N ILE A 458 -27.25 -16.41 22.63
CA ILE A 458 -28.39 -15.55 22.99
C ILE A 458 -28.64 -14.56 21.85
N THR A 459 -27.59 -13.87 21.37
CA THR A 459 -27.71 -12.94 20.24
C THR A 459 -28.14 -13.66 18.96
N ALA A 460 -27.64 -14.88 18.71
CA ALA A 460 -28.08 -15.70 17.58
C ALA A 460 -29.58 -16.08 17.68
N LYS A 461 -30.06 -16.50 18.85
CA LYS A 461 -31.50 -16.80 19.07
C LYS A 461 -32.37 -15.56 18.87
N LEU A 462 -31.93 -14.41 19.37
CA LEU A 462 -32.63 -13.14 19.17
C LEU A 462 -32.70 -12.77 17.68
N ALA A 463 -31.60 -12.92 16.93
CA ALA A 463 -31.59 -12.68 15.49
C ALA A 463 -32.57 -13.59 14.72
N ILE A 464 -32.63 -14.88 15.07
CA ILE A 464 -33.60 -15.82 14.49
C ILE A 464 -35.03 -15.42 14.83
N MET A 465 -35.28 -14.97 16.07
CA MET A 465 -36.61 -14.49 16.48
C MET A 465 -37.01 -13.23 15.70
N ILE A 466 -36.10 -12.27 15.53
CA ILE A 466 -36.32 -11.05 14.73
C ILE A 466 -36.65 -11.42 13.29
N HIS A 467 -35.90 -12.33 12.67
CA HIS A 467 -36.18 -12.78 11.29
C HIS A 467 -37.54 -13.50 11.18
N LYS A 468 -38.03 -14.17 12.22
CA LYS A 468 -39.37 -14.78 12.20
C LYS A 468 -40.49 -13.75 12.33
N LEU A 469 -40.20 -12.58 12.90
CA LEU A 469 -41.16 -11.49 13.09
C LEU A 469 -41.22 -10.53 11.91
N GLN A 470 -40.14 -10.44 11.12
CA GLN A 470 -40.09 -9.78 9.80
C GLN A 470 -40.71 -10.65 8.73
#